data_AF-A0AAU0NN30-F1
#
_entry.id   AF-A0AAU0NN30-F1
#
_cell.length_a   1.000
_cell.length_b   1.000
_cell.length_c   1.000
_cell.angle_alpha   90.00
_cell.angle_beta   90.00
_cell.angle_gamma   90.00
#
_symmetry.space_group_name_H-M   'P 1'
#
loop_
_entity.id
_entity.type
_entity.pdbx_description
1 polymer ?
#
loop_
_entity_poly.entity_id
_entity_poly.type
_entity_poly.pdbx_seq_one_letter_code
_entity_poly.pdbx_strand_id
1 'polypeptide(L)'
;MFFRFPENLIQNKDKVYIIDKKFADVNGDGYIETLIITGKKPYGENGFIEDITLTVKNEKTGLNIKVKPKENSGYEPNLFIGRFDEKSSIPYVFLSIASGGSGGYYFNYIYSFKRNAAELVFDYDKFSIENVYNAVYENFYRVSVKSENKDLKGIIDLKSIRNEEYLSKLYNKDGTLKEPTVAGVLFLSNLSPLSINGSEVFKLLTDQRIIGIYNADTLGYVESILKWDKDKFIPLVTRLVVSM
;
A
#
# COMPACT_ATOMS: atom_id res chain seq x y z
N MET A 1 -29.85 -40.74 -26.07
CA MET A 1 -30.11 -39.60 -25.18
C MET A 1 -29.10 -39.69 -24.05
N PHE A 2 -28.00 -38.94 -24.12
CA PHE A 2 -26.95 -38.96 -23.10
C PHE A 2 -27.21 -37.84 -22.11
N PHE A 3 -27.43 -38.19 -20.84
CA PHE A 3 -27.44 -37.26 -19.73
C PHE A 3 -26.02 -36.77 -19.47
N ARG A 4 -25.83 -35.45 -19.41
CA ARG A 4 -24.71 -34.83 -18.70
C ARG A 4 -25.31 -33.86 -17.69
N PHE A 5 -25.23 -34.23 -16.41
CA PHE A 5 -25.36 -33.27 -15.33
C PHE A 5 -24.15 -32.33 -15.40
N PRO A 6 -24.30 -31.01 -15.43
CA PRO A 6 -23.20 -30.15 -15.04
C PRO A 6 -22.95 -30.39 -13.55
N GLU A 7 -21.73 -30.80 -13.22
CA GLU A 7 -21.22 -30.77 -11.85
C GLU A 7 -21.48 -29.37 -11.29
N ASN A 8 -22.39 -29.27 -10.32
CA ASN A 8 -22.40 -28.13 -9.43
C ASN A 8 -21.05 -28.14 -8.71
N LEU A 9 -20.10 -27.34 -9.19
CA LEU A 9 -18.97 -26.87 -8.40
C LEU A 9 -19.55 -26.08 -7.23
N ILE A 10 -19.92 -26.78 -6.16
CA ILE A 10 -20.16 -26.18 -4.86
C ILE A 10 -18.76 -25.72 -4.41
N GLN A 11 -18.33 -24.54 -4.87
CA GLN A 11 -17.26 -23.82 -4.19
C GLN A 11 -17.79 -23.53 -2.80
N ASN A 12 -17.30 -24.29 -1.82
CA ASN A 12 -17.69 -24.14 -0.43
C ASN A 12 -17.17 -22.77 0.06
N LYS A 13 -18.03 -21.76 -0.02
CA LYS A 13 -17.70 -20.36 0.33
C LYS A 13 -17.18 -20.21 1.77
N ASP A 14 -17.41 -21.19 2.63
CA ASP A 14 -16.95 -21.19 4.02
C ASP A 14 -15.60 -21.87 4.24
N LYS A 15 -15.00 -22.47 3.22
CA LYS A 15 -13.66 -23.05 3.34
C LYS A 15 -12.62 -21.95 3.55
N VAL A 16 -11.89 -22.05 4.65
CA VAL A 16 -10.77 -21.17 4.98
C VAL A 16 -9.48 -21.78 4.44
N TYR A 17 -8.67 -20.97 3.76
CA TYR A 17 -7.41 -21.34 3.15
C TYR A 17 -6.25 -20.65 3.89
N ILE A 18 -5.12 -21.35 3.99
CA ILE A 18 -3.85 -20.71 4.33
C ILE A 18 -3.34 -20.01 3.07
N ILE A 19 -3.09 -18.70 3.17
CA ILE A 19 -2.66 -17.88 2.03
C ILE A 19 -1.16 -17.67 2.05
N ASP A 20 -0.60 -17.30 3.20
CA ASP A 20 0.84 -17.15 3.40
C ASP A 20 1.21 -17.68 4.79
N LYS A 21 2.46 -18.14 4.92
CA LYS A 21 3.02 -18.65 6.17
C LYS A 21 4.48 -18.24 6.30
N LYS A 22 4.82 -17.63 7.43
CA LYS A 22 6.19 -17.22 7.78
C LYS A 22 6.55 -17.68 9.19
N PHE A 23 7.83 -17.62 9.49
CA PHE A 23 8.40 -18.03 10.76
C PHE A 23 9.42 -16.99 11.22
N ALA A 24 9.23 -16.45 12.42
CA ALA A 24 10.19 -15.52 13.03
C ALA A 24 9.91 -15.39 14.53
N ASP A 25 10.94 -15.07 15.31
CA ASP A 25 10.78 -14.55 16.67
C ASP A 25 10.30 -13.09 16.58
N VAL A 26 9.00 -12.86 16.77
CA VAL A 26 8.36 -11.54 16.60
C VAL A 26 8.01 -10.88 17.94
N ASN A 27 8.17 -11.61 19.05
CA ASN A 27 7.96 -11.09 20.40
C ASN A 27 9.28 -10.83 21.17
N GLY A 28 10.41 -11.35 20.67
CA GLY A 28 11.76 -11.20 21.22
C GLY A 28 12.13 -12.18 22.33
N ASP A 29 11.41 -13.30 22.48
CA ASP A 29 11.63 -14.28 23.55
C ASP A 29 12.65 -15.38 23.21
N GLY A 30 13.22 -15.34 22.00
CA GLY A 30 14.20 -16.30 21.48
C GLY A 30 13.58 -17.52 20.80
N TYR A 31 12.25 -17.63 20.75
CA TYR A 31 11.54 -18.73 20.10
C TYR A 31 10.81 -18.26 18.84
N ILE A 32 10.76 -19.14 17.84
CA ILE A 32 10.17 -18.81 16.55
C ILE A 32 8.64 -18.98 16.63
N GLU A 33 7.91 -17.89 16.40
CA GLU A 33 6.47 -17.95 16.15
C GLU A 33 6.16 -18.40 14.71
N THR A 34 4.99 -19.00 14.53
CA THR A 34 4.40 -19.23 13.21
C THR A 34 3.37 -18.16 12.89
N LEU A 35 3.61 -17.41 11.81
CA LEU A 35 2.69 -16.39 11.31
C LEU A 35 1.94 -16.94 10.11
N ILE A 36 0.61 -16.88 10.14
CA ILE A 36 -0.27 -17.46 9.12
C ILE A 36 -1.29 -16.41 8.70
N ILE A 37 -1.35 -16.10 7.41
CA ILE A 37 -2.52 -15.45 6.82
C ILE A 37 -3.51 -16.53 6.42
N THR A 38 -4.75 -16.38 6.85
CA THR A 38 -5.88 -17.19 6.36
C THR A 38 -6.93 -16.31 5.71
N GLY A 39 -7.70 -16.86 4.78
CA GLY A 39 -8.85 -16.18 4.18
C GLY A 39 -9.79 -17.15 3.44
N LYS A 40 -10.98 -16.66 3.08
CA LYS A 40 -11.99 -17.38 2.30
C LYS A 40 -11.84 -17.01 0.82
N LYS A 41 -11.97 -18.00 -0.05
CA LYS A 41 -11.87 -17.83 -1.52
C LYS A 41 -13.23 -18.11 -2.19
N PRO A 42 -14.20 -17.19 -2.11
CA PRO A 42 -15.58 -17.45 -2.53
C PRO A 42 -15.76 -17.69 -4.05
N TYR A 43 -14.75 -17.35 -4.85
CA TYR A 43 -14.76 -17.46 -6.31
C TYR A 43 -13.67 -18.39 -6.87
N GLY A 44 -12.94 -19.13 -6.01
CA GLY A 44 -11.89 -20.06 -6.41
C GLY A 44 -10.46 -19.60 -6.12
N GLU A 45 -9.47 -20.40 -6.52
CA GLU A 45 -8.11 -20.32 -5.97
C GLU A 45 -7.34 -19.03 -6.31
N ASN A 46 -7.58 -18.44 -7.48
CA ASN A 46 -6.91 -17.22 -7.97
C ASN A 46 -7.81 -15.97 -7.89
N GLY A 47 -8.82 -16.01 -7.01
CA GLY A 47 -9.82 -14.96 -6.88
C GLY A 47 -9.57 -13.99 -5.74
N PHE A 48 -10.51 -13.06 -5.62
CA PHE A 48 -10.66 -12.20 -4.45
C PHE A 48 -10.75 -13.04 -3.17
N ILE A 49 -10.07 -12.58 -2.13
CA ILE A 49 -10.00 -13.24 -0.82
C ILE A 49 -10.75 -12.39 0.19
N GLU A 50 -11.65 -13.01 0.94
CA GLU A 50 -12.42 -12.39 2.01
C GLU A 50 -11.96 -12.90 3.38
N ASP A 51 -12.35 -12.19 4.44
CA ASP A 51 -12.12 -12.59 5.83
C ASP A 51 -10.64 -12.86 6.16
N ILE A 52 -9.75 -12.05 5.56
CA ILE A 52 -8.31 -12.14 5.76
C ILE A 52 -8.01 -11.93 7.25
N THR A 53 -7.33 -12.89 7.85
CA THR A 53 -6.96 -12.89 9.27
C THR A 53 -5.49 -13.29 9.41
N LEU A 54 -4.71 -12.48 10.11
CA LEU A 54 -3.35 -12.80 10.53
C LEU A 54 -3.40 -13.51 11.88
N THR A 55 -2.81 -14.71 11.95
CA THR A 55 -2.63 -15.44 13.21
C THR A 55 -1.15 -15.60 13.50
N VAL A 56 -0.72 -15.18 14.69
CA VAL A 56 0.61 -15.44 15.25
C VAL A 56 0.48 -16.52 16.31
N LYS A 57 1.11 -17.66 16.07
CA LYS A 57 1.09 -18.82 16.96
C LYS A 57 2.40 -18.91 17.72
N ASN A 58 2.32 -18.88 19.04
CA ASN A 58 3.44 -19.16 19.92
C ASN A 58 3.34 -20.61 20.41
N GLU A 59 4.11 -21.51 19.80
CA GLU A 59 4.07 -22.95 20.08
C GLU A 59 4.56 -23.30 21.50
N LYS A 60 5.36 -22.43 22.11
CA LYS A 60 5.90 -22.61 23.47
C LYS A 60 4.85 -22.38 24.56
N THR A 61 4.05 -21.33 24.41
CA THR A 61 3.01 -20.94 25.37
C THR A 61 1.62 -21.48 25.00
N GLY A 62 1.44 -21.91 23.74
CA GLY A 62 0.13 -22.27 23.18
C GLY A 62 -0.76 -21.06 22.89
N LEU A 63 -0.27 -19.83 23.11
CA LEU A 63 -1.04 -18.62 22.90
C LEU A 63 -1.06 -18.24 21.41
N ASN A 64 -2.26 -17.98 20.89
CA ASN A 64 -2.48 -17.53 19.53
C ASN A 64 -3.02 -16.11 19.54
N ILE A 65 -2.33 -15.19 18.88
CA ILE A 65 -2.79 -13.82 18.66
C ILE A 65 -3.43 -13.77 17.28
N LYS A 66 -4.69 -13.34 17.20
CA LYS A 66 -5.40 -13.17 15.94
C LYS A 66 -5.66 -11.69 15.70
N VAL A 67 -5.32 -11.23 14.50
CA VAL A 67 -5.52 -9.86 14.04
C VAL A 67 -6.36 -9.89 12.78
N LYS A 68 -7.49 -9.21 12.83
CA LYS A 68 -8.34 -8.94 11.66
C LYS A 68 -8.09 -7.48 11.25
N PRO A 69 -7.38 -7.22 10.13
CA PRO A 69 -7.14 -5.86 9.67
C PRO A 69 -8.46 -5.14 9.36
N LYS A 70 -8.45 -3.80 9.34
CA LYS A 70 -9.65 -2.98 9.07
C LYS A 70 -10.25 -3.35 7.70
N GLU A 71 -9.47 -3.19 6.65
CA GLU A 71 -9.73 -3.77 5.33
C GLU A 71 -9.10 -5.15 5.28
N ASN A 72 -9.96 -6.17 5.20
CA ASN A 72 -9.57 -7.57 5.31
C ASN A 72 -10.03 -8.41 4.12
N SER A 73 -10.24 -7.77 2.98
CA SER A 73 -10.58 -8.45 1.73
C SER A 73 -9.84 -7.81 0.57
N GLY A 74 -9.40 -8.59 -0.40
CA GLY A 74 -8.58 -8.11 -1.51
C GLY A 74 -7.88 -9.22 -2.26
N TYR A 75 -6.78 -8.87 -2.93
CA TYR A 75 -5.97 -9.76 -3.75
C TYR A 75 -4.56 -9.87 -3.19
N GLU A 76 -3.94 -11.03 -3.43
CA GLU A 76 -2.52 -11.29 -3.18
C GLU A 76 -2.00 -10.83 -1.79
N PRO A 77 -2.67 -11.17 -0.67
CA PRO A 77 -2.18 -10.76 0.63
C PRO A 77 -0.86 -11.46 0.96
N ASN A 78 0.12 -10.70 1.43
CA ASN A 78 1.48 -11.18 1.68
C ASN A 78 2.04 -10.68 3.02
N LEU A 79 2.95 -11.47 3.60
CA LEU A 79 3.72 -11.06 4.77
C LEU A 79 5.17 -10.75 4.40
N PHE A 80 5.62 -9.59 4.86
CA PHE A 80 7.03 -9.27 5.03
C PHE A 80 7.36 -9.18 6.52
N ILE A 81 8.48 -9.77 6.92
CA ILE A 81 8.99 -9.68 8.28
C ILE A 81 10.35 -9.01 8.21
N GLY A 82 10.51 -7.90 8.92
CA GLY A 82 11.74 -7.13 8.88
C GLY A 82 11.87 -6.16 10.03
N ARG A 83 13.11 -5.71 10.26
CA ARG A 83 13.43 -4.75 11.32
C ARG A 83 13.30 -3.34 10.76
N PHE A 84 12.65 -2.46 11.50
CA PHE A 84 12.57 -1.03 11.19
C PHE A 84 13.23 -0.16 12.26
N ASP A 85 13.32 -0.65 13.50
CA ASP A 85 13.92 0.04 14.63
C ASP A 85 15.40 -0.34 14.78
N GLU A 86 16.30 0.63 14.64
CA GLU A 86 17.75 0.44 14.81
C GLU A 86 18.13 -0.03 16.23
N LYS A 87 17.30 0.30 17.24
CA LYS A 87 17.58 -0.01 18.65
C LYS A 87 17.05 -1.38 19.08
N SER A 88 16.31 -2.07 18.21
CA SER A 88 15.63 -3.33 18.52
C SER A 88 16.01 -4.41 17.50
N SER A 89 16.32 -5.60 17.98
CA SER A 89 16.46 -6.80 17.13
C SER A 89 15.10 -7.38 16.75
N ILE A 90 14.04 -7.08 17.52
CA ILE A 90 12.70 -7.61 17.30
C ILE A 90 12.12 -7.07 15.99
N PRO A 91 11.77 -7.94 15.02
CA PRO A 91 11.19 -7.54 13.75
C PRO A 91 9.71 -7.14 13.90
N TYR A 92 9.20 -6.48 12.87
CA TYR A 92 7.80 -6.13 12.69
C TYR A 92 7.20 -6.98 11.57
N VAL A 93 5.88 -7.09 11.59
CA VAL A 93 5.10 -7.86 10.61
C VAL A 93 4.37 -6.88 9.72
N PHE A 94 4.79 -6.80 8.46
CA PHE A 94 4.13 -6.01 7.44
C PHE A 94 3.19 -6.92 6.63
N LEU A 95 1.89 -6.63 6.73
CA LEU A 95 0.83 -7.19 5.90
C LEU A 95 0.46 -6.20 4.78
N SER A 96 0.54 -6.63 3.53
CA SER A 96 0.00 -5.89 2.39
C SER A 96 -1.08 -6.70 1.68
N ILE A 97 -2.11 -6.02 1.20
CA ILE A 97 -3.26 -6.60 0.51
C ILE A 97 -3.60 -5.68 -0.65
N ALA A 98 -3.58 -6.17 -1.89
CA ALA A 98 -3.99 -5.36 -3.03
C ALA A 98 -5.52 -5.17 -3.01
N SER A 99 -6.00 -3.93 -3.16
CA SER A 99 -7.46 -3.66 -3.15
C SER A 99 -8.16 -4.24 -4.37
N GLY A 100 -7.42 -4.36 -5.49
CA GLY A 100 -7.98 -4.52 -6.82
C GLY A 100 -8.49 -3.20 -7.41
N GLY A 101 -8.75 -3.21 -8.73
CA GLY A 101 -9.26 -2.05 -9.47
C GLY A 101 -8.16 -1.14 -10.06
N SER A 102 -8.59 -0.14 -10.84
CA SER A 102 -7.69 0.73 -11.61
C SER A 102 -6.92 1.76 -10.76
N GLY A 103 -7.36 1.99 -9.52
CA GLY A 103 -6.67 2.85 -8.56
C GLY A 103 -5.31 2.31 -8.12
N GLY A 104 -5.12 0.98 -8.19
CA GLY A 104 -3.87 0.34 -7.78
C GLY A 104 -3.53 0.57 -6.31
N TYR A 105 -4.54 0.52 -5.43
CA TYR A 105 -4.35 0.72 -4.00
C TYR A 105 -3.94 -0.56 -3.29
N TYR A 106 -3.26 -0.39 -2.16
CA TYR A 106 -2.90 -1.47 -1.26
C TYR A 106 -3.29 -1.10 0.17
N PHE A 107 -3.93 -2.05 0.86
CA PHE A 107 -4.19 -1.97 2.28
C PHE A 107 -2.94 -2.48 3.02
N ASN A 108 -2.12 -1.52 3.47
CA ASN A 108 -0.84 -1.79 4.11
C ASN A 108 -0.95 -1.58 5.63
N TYR A 109 -0.51 -2.58 6.39
CA TYR A 109 -0.49 -2.54 7.85
C TYR A 109 0.84 -3.07 8.38
N ILE A 110 1.41 -2.39 9.38
CA ILE A 110 2.59 -2.89 10.09
C ILE A 110 2.21 -3.11 11.55
N TYR A 111 2.52 -4.29 12.06
CA TYR A 111 2.26 -4.69 13.43
C TYR A 111 3.56 -4.99 14.18
N SER A 112 3.58 -4.65 15.47
CA SER A 112 4.51 -5.21 16.45
C SER A 112 3.80 -6.29 17.27
N PHE A 113 4.54 -7.35 17.62
CA PHE A 113 4.06 -8.41 18.51
C PHE A 113 4.86 -8.50 19.82
N LYS A 114 5.61 -7.42 20.14
CA LYS A 114 6.37 -7.29 21.37
C LYS A 114 5.47 -7.60 22.58
N ARG A 115 6.02 -8.34 23.55
CA ARG A 115 5.31 -8.72 24.79
C ARG A 115 4.03 -9.54 24.56
N ASN A 116 3.97 -10.32 23.47
CA ASN A 116 2.83 -11.18 23.13
C ASN A 116 1.50 -10.43 22.96
N ALA A 117 1.55 -9.18 22.46
CA ALA A 117 0.37 -8.39 22.13
C ALA A 117 0.52 -7.79 20.73
N ALA A 118 -0.57 -7.79 19.96
CA ALA A 118 -0.61 -7.12 18.66
C ALA A 118 -0.77 -5.61 18.84
N GLU A 119 0.18 -4.85 18.30
CA GLU A 119 0.12 -3.39 18.24
C GLU A 119 0.21 -2.94 16.78
N LEU A 120 -0.79 -2.19 16.31
CA LEU A 120 -0.79 -1.59 14.98
C LEU A 120 0.06 -0.31 14.99
N VAL A 121 1.17 -0.32 14.24
CA VAL A 121 2.13 0.81 14.21
C VAL A 121 2.09 1.61 12.90
N PHE A 122 1.54 1.03 11.83
CA PHE A 122 1.30 1.73 10.57
C PHE A 122 -0.04 1.29 9.98
N ASP A 123 -0.85 2.26 9.56
CA ASP A 123 -2.14 2.06 8.89
C ASP A 123 -2.18 2.94 7.64
N TYR A 124 -2.43 2.34 6.48
CA TYR A 124 -2.41 3.03 5.18
C TYR A 124 -3.44 4.17 5.08
N ASP A 125 -4.61 4.01 5.71
CA ASP A 125 -5.72 4.97 5.65
C ASP A 125 -5.37 6.18 6.51
N LYS A 126 -4.90 5.93 7.74
CA LYS A 126 -4.38 6.98 8.62
C LYS A 126 -3.23 7.75 7.95
N PHE A 127 -2.28 7.05 7.34
CA PHE A 127 -1.18 7.70 6.62
C PHE A 127 -1.70 8.58 5.48
N SER A 128 -2.65 8.10 4.68
CA SER A 128 -3.19 8.85 3.55
C SER A 128 -3.92 10.13 4.01
N ILE A 129 -4.68 10.05 5.10
CA ILE A 129 -5.39 11.21 5.68
C ILE A 129 -4.41 12.25 6.28
N GLU A 130 -3.28 11.81 6.84
CA GLU A 130 -2.24 12.72 7.35
C GLU A 130 -1.33 13.31 6.24
N ASN A 131 -1.40 12.76 5.02
CA ASN A 131 -0.55 13.12 3.88
C ASN A 131 -1.41 13.49 2.66
N VAL A 132 -2.20 14.55 2.79
CA VAL A 132 -3.03 15.07 1.70
C VAL A 132 -2.21 16.01 0.81
N TYR A 133 -2.37 15.83 -0.50
CA TYR A 133 -1.78 16.66 -1.53
C TYR A 133 -2.84 17.07 -2.54
N ASN A 134 -2.69 18.28 -3.06
CA ASN A 134 -3.53 18.83 -4.11
C ASN A 134 -2.71 19.00 -5.37
N ALA A 135 -3.30 18.66 -6.52
CA ALA A 135 -2.71 18.88 -7.82
C ALA A 135 -3.66 19.73 -8.69
N VAL A 136 -3.14 20.76 -9.35
CA VAL A 136 -3.94 21.69 -10.16
C VAL A 136 -3.22 21.94 -11.47
N TYR A 137 -3.96 21.88 -12.58
CA TYR A 137 -3.41 22.29 -13.87
C TYR A 137 -3.18 23.79 -13.88
N GLU A 138 -2.07 24.22 -14.47
CA GLU A 138 -1.68 25.62 -14.60
C GLU A 138 -1.38 25.95 -16.07
N ASN A 139 -1.52 27.23 -16.41
CA ASN A 139 -1.08 27.73 -17.71
C ASN A 139 0.34 27.30 -18.05
N PHE A 140 0.58 27.19 -19.35
CA PHE A 140 1.84 26.78 -19.97
C PHE A 140 2.18 25.32 -19.68
N TYR A 141 1.18 24.44 -19.78
CA TYR A 141 1.34 22.97 -19.77
C TYR A 141 1.96 22.41 -18.48
N ARG A 142 1.51 22.92 -17.34
CA ARG A 142 2.07 22.58 -16.03
C ARG A 142 1.01 22.00 -15.11
N VAL A 143 1.44 21.19 -14.16
CA VAL A 143 0.61 20.80 -13.01
C VAL A 143 1.37 21.17 -11.75
N SER A 144 0.81 22.03 -10.92
CA SER A 144 1.36 22.30 -9.59
C SER A 144 0.84 21.29 -8.60
N VAL A 145 1.74 20.82 -7.74
CA VAL A 145 1.45 19.84 -6.68
C VAL A 145 1.87 20.46 -5.36
N LYS A 146 0.99 20.47 -4.37
CA LYS A 146 1.27 21.02 -3.04
C LYS A 146 0.74 20.11 -1.95
N SER A 147 1.48 19.98 -0.85
CA SER A 147 0.92 19.40 0.38
C SER A 147 -0.03 20.37 1.06
N GLU A 148 -1.05 19.87 1.74
CA GLU A 148 -1.95 20.70 2.54
C GLU A 148 -1.30 21.15 3.85
N ASN A 149 -0.55 20.26 4.49
CA ASN A 149 -0.08 20.44 5.87
C ASN A 149 1.46 20.38 5.99
N LYS A 150 2.19 20.39 4.86
CA LYS A 150 3.65 20.24 4.80
C LYS A 150 4.26 21.12 3.71
N ASP A 151 5.59 21.14 3.62
CA ASP A 151 6.34 22.05 2.76
C ASP A 151 6.52 21.58 1.31
N LEU A 152 6.00 20.40 0.93
CA LEU A 152 6.15 19.92 -0.45
C LEU A 152 5.37 20.85 -1.40
N LYS A 153 6.10 21.46 -2.32
CA LYS A 153 5.57 22.13 -3.50
C LYS A 153 6.42 21.76 -4.71
N GLY A 154 5.77 21.37 -5.80
CA GLY A 154 6.44 20.98 -7.03
C GLY A 154 5.60 21.32 -8.26
N ILE A 155 6.24 21.23 -9.42
CA ILE A 155 5.61 21.44 -10.72
C ILE A 155 6.00 20.26 -11.61
N ILE A 156 5.02 19.69 -12.30
CA ILE A 156 5.20 18.72 -13.37
C ILE A 156 5.10 19.47 -14.70
N ASP A 157 6.11 19.33 -15.56
CA ASP A 157 6.04 19.78 -16.95
C ASP A 157 5.35 18.70 -17.80
N LEU A 158 4.13 18.99 -18.26
CA LEU A 158 3.36 18.04 -19.05
C LEU A 158 3.94 17.83 -20.45
N LYS A 159 4.67 18.81 -21.01
CA LYS A 159 5.26 18.65 -22.35
C LYS A 159 6.31 17.54 -22.39
N SER A 160 6.95 17.27 -21.26
CA SER A 160 7.94 16.19 -21.14
C SER A 160 7.31 14.80 -21.10
N ILE A 161 6.01 14.69 -20.80
CA ILE A 161 5.36 13.40 -20.52
C ILE A 161 4.04 13.16 -21.28
N ARG A 162 3.53 14.14 -22.04
CA ARG A 162 2.26 14.04 -22.77
C ARG A 162 2.37 14.54 -24.20
N ASN A 163 1.59 13.93 -25.08
CA ASN A 163 1.51 14.29 -26.49
C ASN A 163 0.57 15.49 -26.73
N GLU A 164 0.65 16.08 -27.93
CA GLU A 164 -0.17 17.23 -28.30
C GLU A 164 -1.67 16.93 -28.25
N GLU A 165 -2.10 15.72 -28.59
CA GLU A 165 -3.51 15.33 -28.52
C GLU A 165 -4.06 15.47 -27.10
N TYR A 166 -3.35 14.93 -26.10
CA TYR A 166 -3.68 15.06 -24.70
C TYR A 166 -3.71 16.54 -24.27
N LEU A 167 -2.65 17.29 -24.58
CA LEU A 167 -2.53 18.70 -24.18
C LEU A 167 -3.63 19.56 -24.81
N SER A 168 -4.02 19.27 -26.06
CA SER A 168 -5.09 19.99 -26.76
C SER A 168 -6.46 19.85 -26.10
N LYS A 169 -6.67 18.84 -25.24
CA LYS A 169 -7.92 18.69 -24.47
C LYS A 169 -8.03 19.77 -23.39
N LEU A 170 -6.90 20.16 -22.80
CA LEU A 170 -6.82 21.06 -21.64
C LEU A 170 -6.44 22.51 -22.00
N TYR A 171 -5.62 22.69 -23.03
CA TYR A 171 -4.97 23.97 -23.32
C TYR A 171 -5.38 24.55 -24.68
N ASN A 172 -5.43 25.88 -24.73
CA ASN A 172 -5.42 26.64 -25.97
C ASN A 172 -4.03 26.58 -26.63
N LYS A 173 -3.94 26.99 -27.90
CA LYS A 173 -2.67 26.98 -28.65
C LYS A 173 -1.60 27.92 -28.09
N ASP A 174 -2.00 28.96 -27.36
CA ASP A 174 -1.12 29.89 -26.65
C ASP A 174 -0.63 29.34 -25.29
N GLY A 175 -1.08 28.14 -24.90
CA GLY A 175 -0.72 27.48 -23.66
C GLY A 175 -1.57 27.89 -22.46
N THR A 176 -2.61 28.72 -22.60
CA THR A 176 -3.54 28.96 -21.48
C THR A 176 -4.48 27.78 -21.30
N LEU A 177 -4.91 27.54 -20.07
CA LEU A 177 -6.00 26.60 -19.83
C LEU A 177 -7.29 27.09 -20.48
N LYS A 178 -8.06 26.14 -21.01
CA LYS A 178 -9.41 26.42 -21.52
C LYS A 178 -10.38 26.75 -20.40
N GLU A 179 -10.23 26.06 -19.27
CA GLU A 179 -10.99 26.27 -18.04
C GLU A 179 -10.16 25.82 -16.83
N PRO A 180 -10.47 26.30 -15.61
CA PRO A 180 -9.82 25.80 -14.40
C PRO A 180 -10.02 24.28 -14.25
N THR A 181 -8.93 23.53 -14.11
CA THR A 181 -8.98 22.07 -14.02
C THR A 181 -8.10 21.58 -12.86
N VAL A 182 -8.61 20.62 -12.11
CA VAL A 182 -7.86 19.94 -11.03
C VAL A 182 -7.33 18.59 -11.51
N ALA A 183 -6.15 18.23 -11.04
CA ALA A 183 -5.63 16.87 -11.13
C ALA A 183 -5.91 16.15 -9.80
N GLY A 184 -5.84 14.82 -9.81
CA GLY A 184 -6.04 14.02 -8.61
C GLY A 184 -4.71 13.64 -7.98
N VAL A 185 -4.62 13.64 -6.65
CA VAL A 185 -3.61 12.86 -5.94
C VAL A 185 -4.33 11.77 -5.17
N LEU A 186 -3.96 10.52 -5.44
CA LEU A 186 -4.61 9.36 -4.87
C LEU A 186 -4.10 9.09 -3.44
N PHE A 187 -4.82 8.21 -2.73
CA PHE A 187 -4.38 7.64 -1.46
C PHE A 187 -3.09 6.83 -1.65
N LEU A 188 -2.50 6.35 -0.55
CA LEU A 188 -1.30 5.53 -0.57
C LEU A 188 -1.49 4.35 -1.54
N SER A 189 -0.74 4.40 -2.64
CA SER A 189 -0.82 3.41 -3.71
C SER A 189 0.19 2.29 -3.53
N ASN A 190 1.31 2.55 -2.86
CA ASN A 190 2.33 1.55 -2.61
C ASN A 190 3.05 1.83 -1.28
N LEU A 191 3.40 0.77 -0.57
CA LEU A 191 4.29 0.79 0.59
C LEU A 191 5.24 -0.39 0.46
N SER A 192 6.54 -0.13 0.42
CA SER A 192 7.53 -1.19 0.30
C SER A 192 8.68 -1.03 1.31
N PRO A 193 9.22 -2.14 1.86
CA PRO A 193 10.46 -2.08 2.62
C PRO A 193 11.62 -1.67 1.71
N LEU A 194 12.40 -0.69 2.14
CA LEU A 194 13.57 -0.18 1.42
C LEU A 194 14.83 -0.42 2.26
N SER A 195 15.69 -1.32 1.80
CA SER A 195 17.04 -1.46 2.35
C SER A 195 17.97 -0.46 1.67
N ILE A 196 18.64 0.37 2.45
CA ILE A 196 19.64 1.32 1.94
C ILE A 196 21.03 0.77 2.28
N ASN A 197 21.89 0.65 1.27
CA ASN A 197 23.26 0.14 1.40
C ASN A 197 23.35 -1.27 2.05
N GLY A 198 22.36 -2.12 1.82
CA GLY A 198 22.33 -3.48 2.38
C GLY A 198 22.01 -3.53 3.88
N SER A 199 21.50 -2.45 4.47
CA SER A 199 21.03 -2.44 5.86
C SER A 199 19.93 -3.49 6.10
N GLU A 200 20.06 -4.25 7.19
CA GLU A 200 19.00 -5.13 7.70
C GLU A 200 17.90 -4.37 8.44
N VAL A 201 18.11 -3.09 8.72
CA VAL A 201 17.10 -2.16 9.22
C VAL A 201 16.52 -1.41 8.01
N PHE A 202 15.28 -1.73 7.70
CA PHE A 202 14.56 -1.20 6.55
C PHE A 202 14.00 0.19 6.84
N LYS A 203 13.93 1.00 5.79
CA LYS A 203 13.06 2.16 5.71
C LYS A 203 11.78 1.75 4.97
N LEU A 204 10.83 2.67 4.84
CA LEU A 204 9.66 2.46 3.98
C LEU A 204 9.71 3.44 2.81
N LEU A 205 9.42 2.95 1.62
CA LEU A 205 9.16 3.77 0.44
C LEU A 205 7.63 3.84 0.24
N THR A 206 7.09 5.03 0.09
CA THR A 206 5.66 5.28 -0.14
C THR A 206 5.45 5.96 -1.47
N ASP A 207 4.41 5.57 -2.20
CA ASP A 207 3.97 6.26 -3.41
C ASP A 207 2.51 6.69 -3.32
N GLN A 208 2.23 7.97 -3.55
CA GLN A 208 0.90 8.50 -3.80
C GLN A 208 0.82 8.99 -5.24
N ARG A 209 0.03 8.29 -6.06
CA ARG A 209 -0.04 8.53 -7.50
C ARG A 209 -0.77 9.83 -7.82
N ILE A 210 -0.19 10.62 -8.72
CA ILE A 210 -0.79 11.84 -9.26
C ILE A 210 -1.40 11.47 -10.60
N ILE A 211 -2.71 11.66 -10.72
CA ILE A 211 -3.48 11.35 -11.92
C ILE A 211 -3.98 12.62 -12.60
N GLY A 212 -4.06 12.59 -13.92
CA GLY A 212 -4.64 13.67 -14.69
C GLY A 212 -6.14 13.52 -14.88
N ILE A 213 -6.64 13.87 -16.07
CA ILE A 213 -8.08 13.85 -16.39
C ILE A 213 -8.73 12.46 -16.36
N TYR A 214 -7.92 11.39 -16.36
CA TYR A 214 -8.37 10.01 -16.20
C TYR A 214 -7.59 9.31 -15.10
N ASN A 215 -8.17 8.34 -14.39
CA ASN A 215 -7.45 7.61 -13.35
C ASN A 215 -6.24 6.82 -13.90
N ALA A 216 -6.33 6.33 -15.14
CA ALA A 216 -5.22 5.65 -15.81
C ALA A 216 -4.06 6.60 -16.20
N ASP A 217 -4.30 7.90 -16.19
CA ASP A 217 -3.37 8.92 -16.66
C ASP A 217 -2.40 9.35 -15.54
N THR A 218 -1.34 8.57 -15.34
CA THR A 218 -0.37 8.84 -14.26
C THR A 218 0.60 9.94 -14.65
N LEU A 219 0.49 11.11 -14.02
CA LEU A 219 1.37 12.27 -14.26
C LEU A 219 2.68 12.18 -13.46
N GLY A 220 2.68 11.44 -12.35
CA GLY A 220 3.83 11.28 -11.47
C GLY A 220 3.40 10.75 -10.10
N TYR A 221 4.27 10.91 -9.11
CA TYR A 221 4.07 10.42 -7.76
C TYR A 221 4.58 11.43 -6.74
N VAL A 222 3.87 11.55 -5.62
CA VAL A 222 4.50 12.02 -4.39
C VAL A 222 5.11 10.81 -3.71
N GLU A 223 6.44 10.77 -3.69
CA GLU A 223 7.21 9.69 -3.10
C GLU A 223 7.76 10.15 -1.74
N SER A 224 7.67 9.31 -0.71
CA SER A 224 8.35 9.56 0.58
C SER A 224 9.16 8.37 1.02
N ILE A 225 10.34 8.63 1.59
CA ILE A 225 11.09 7.64 2.35
C ILE A 225 10.84 7.90 3.82
N LEU A 226 10.27 6.93 4.53
CA LEU A 226 10.01 7.00 5.95
C LEU A 226 11.06 6.21 6.73
N LYS A 227 11.45 6.73 7.88
CA LYS A 227 12.26 6.01 8.88
C LYS A 227 11.45 5.81 10.16
N TRP A 228 11.74 4.74 10.88
CA TRP A 228 11.23 4.59 12.23
C TRP A 228 11.91 5.60 13.17
N ASP A 229 11.13 6.29 13.99
CA ASP A 229 11.63 7.11 15.08
C ASP A 229 10.76 6.89 16.31
N LYS A 230 11.36 6.30 17.35
CA LYS A 230 10.76 5.95 18.65
C LYS A 230 9.55 5.01 18.54
N ASP A 231 8.41 5.52 18.15
CA ASP A 231 7.10 4.87 18.18
C ASP A 231 6.32 4.99 16.86
N LYS A 232 6.87 5.71 15.86
CA LYS A 232 6.19 5.92 14.58
C LYS A 232 7.14 6.06 13.40
N PHE A 233 6.59 5.91 12.20
CA PHE A 233 7.28 6.26 10.96
C PHE A 233 7.20 7.76 10.71
N ILE A 234 8.34 8.39 10.43
CA ILE A 234 8.45 9.81 10.07
C ILE A 234 9.13 9.99 8.71
N PRO A 235 8.76 11.01 7.92
CA PRO A 235 9.39 11.27 6.63
C PRO A 235 10.84 11.71 6.82
N LEU A 236 11.75 11.03 6.12
CA LEU A 236 13.14 11.45 5.94
C LEU A 236 13.26 12.41 4.75
N VAL A 237 12.56 12.06 3.66
CA VAL A 237 12.43 12.89 2.47
C VAL A 237 11.05 12.64 1.86
N THR A 238 10.45 13.69 1.34
CA THR A 238 9.26 13.64 0.48
C THR A 238 9.58 14.43 -0.78
N ARG A 239 9.33 13.85 -1.94
CA ARG A 239 9.69 14.44 -3.24
C ARG A 239 8.64 14.15 -4.30
N LEU A 240 8.59 15.02 -5.28
CA LEU A 240 7.84 14.80 -6.51
C LEU A 240 8.71 13.98 -7.48
N VAL A 241 8.19 12.86 -7.96
CA VAL A 241 8.85 11.99 -8.94
C VAL A 241 7.98 11.90 -10.19
N VAL A 242 8.61 12.11 -11.35
CA VAL A 242 7.95 11.99 -12.65
C VAL A 242 8.72 10.92 -13.42
N SER A 243 8.06 9.80 -13.70
CA SER A 243 8.61 8.75 -14.56
C SER A 243 8.51 9.23 -16.00
N MET A 244 9.65 9.39 -16.66
CA MET A 244 9.76 9.68 -18.10
C MET A 244 9.81 8.39 -18.91
#